data_AF-A0AAV2LTW7-F1
#
_entry.id   AF-A0AAV2LTW7-F1
#
_cell.length_a   1.000
_cell.length_b   1.000
_cell.length_c   1.000
_cell.angle_alpha   90.00
_cell.angle_beta   90.00
_cell.angle_gamma   90.00
#
_symmetry.space_group_name_H-M   'P 1'
#
loop_
_entity.id
_entity.type
_entity.pdbx_description
1 polymer ?
#
loop_
_entity_poly.entity_id
_entity_poly.type
_entity_poly.pdbx_seq_one_letter_code
_entity_poly.pdbx_strand_id
1 'polypeptide(L)'
;MACSTDTIPCLLSPWSEWSDCSVTCGKGQRTRQRTLKSPVELGDCTEELEQVEKCMLPECPIDCIMSDWSEWSECNKSCGKGHTIRTRMVIMEPQFGGNACTEIIQRKKCKVRKCTRGQANSDERKRRREQREKRRSKLGRSEGAAEHPGQFQEFPQ
;
A
#
# COMPACT_ATOMS: atom_id res chain seq x y z
N MET A 1 -64.02 35.37 -18.55
CA MET A 1 -63.49 35.01 -17.22
C MET A 1 -62.66 33.76 -17.41
N ALA A 2 -61.34 33.90 -17.54
CA ALA A 2 -60.45 32.75 -17.54
C ALA A 2 -60.27 32.32 -16.08
N CYS A 3 -60.68 31.10 -15.74
CA CYS A 3 -60.33 30.50 -14.47
C CYS A 3 -58.82 30.21 -14.53
N SER A 4 -58.02 31.01 -13.85
CA SER A 4 -56.63 30.67 -13.60
C SER A 4 -56.62 29.30 -12.94
N THR A 5 -56.07 28.30 -13.63
CA THR A 5 -55.74 27.03 -13.01
C THR A 5 -54.56 27.31 -12.08
N ASP A 6 -54.87 27.84 -10.88
CA ASP A 6 -53.92 27.90 -9.79
C ASP A 6 -53.66 26.45 -9.39
N THR A 7 -52.59 25.89 -9.94
CA THR A 7 -52.00 24.65 -9.45
C THR A 7 -51.71 24.88 -7.97
N ILE A 8 -52.42 24.17 -7.09
CA ILE A 8 -52.23 24.31 -5.65
C ILE A 8 -50.78 23.91 -5.35
N PRO A 9 -49.97 24.80 -4.76
CA PRO A 9 -48.56 24.50 -4.53
C PRO A 9 -48.41 23.37 -3.51
N CYS A 10 -47.58 22.37 -3.82
CA CYS A 10 -47.26 21.28 -2.90
C CYS A 10 -46.62 21.86 -1.63
N LEU A 11 -47.25 21.62 -0.48
CA LEU A 11 -46.73 22.09 0.81
C LEU A 11 -45.75 21.04 1.34
N LEU A 12 -44.46 21.37 1.41
CA LEU A 12 -43.41 20.46 1.88
C LEU A 12 -42.95 20.86 3.29
N SER A 13 -42.45 19.90 4.07
CA SER A 13 -41.71 20.20 5.29
C SER A 13 -40.37 20.88 4.96
N PRO A 14 -39.78 21.60 5.93
CA PRO A 14 -38.35 21.88 5.87
C PRO A 14 -37.57 20.58 5.69
N TRP A 15 -36.40 20.68 5.06
CA TRP A 15 -35.43 19.60 5.04
C TRP A 15 -34.99 19.26 6.46
N SER A 16 -34.75 17.98 6.73
CA SER A 16 -33.99 17.55 7.90
C SER A 16 -32.57 18.11 7.84
N GLU A 17 -31.88 18.04 8.98
CA GLU A 17 -30.43 18.13 8.99
C GLU A 17 -29.84 17.02 8.11
N TRP A 18 -28.65 17.28 7.58
CA TRP A 18 -27.88 16.26 6.88
C TRP A 18 -27.47 15.14 7.83
N SER A 19 -27.51 13.90 7.35
CA SER A 19 -26.91 12.77 8.03
C SER A 19 -25.39 12.95 8.15
N ASP A 20 -24.79 12.13 9.00
CA ASP A 20 -23.35 11.90 8.92
C ASP A 20 -22.96 11.37 7.53
N CYS A 21 -21.69 11.53 7.20
CA CYS A 21 -21.13 10.97 5.97
C CYS A 21 -21.23 9.44 6.02
N SER A 22 -21.56 8.82 4.89
CA SER A 22 -21.72 7.37 4.76
C SER A 22 -20.43 6.57 5.00
N VAL A 23 -19.29 7.27 5.05
CA VAL A 23 -17.96 6.72 5.29
C VAL A 23 -17.29 7.51 6.41
N THR A 24 -16.30 6.91 7.06
CA THR A 24 -15.47 7.56 8.08
C THR A 24 -14.18 8.16 7.52
N CYS A 25 -13.86 7.87 6.26
CA CYS A 25 -12.70 8.38 5.53
C CYS A 25 -12.97 8.37 4.02
N GLY A 26 -12.25 9.21 3.28
CA GLY A 26 -12.35 9.30 1.84
C GLY A 26 -13.67 9.91 1.35
N LYS A 27 -14.17 9.41 0.23
CA LYS A 27 -15.33 9.95 -0.47
C LYS A 27 -16.58 9.18 -0.06
N GLY A 28 -17.59 9.90 0.43
CA GLY A 28 -18.89 9.33 0.75
C GLY A 28 -20.03 10.25 0.35
N GLN A 29 -21.20 9.95 0.89
CA GLN A 29 -22.41 10.73 0.70
C GLN A 29 -23.12 10.96 2.03
N ARG A 30 -23.84 12.07 2.13
CA ARG A 30 -24.78 12.35 3.22
C ARG A 30 -26.16 12.58 2.63
N THR A 31 -27.19 12.23 3.36
CA THR A 31 -28.58 12.35 2.91
C THR A 31 -29.37 13.23 3.85
N ARG A 32 -30.39 13.89 3.31
CA ARG A 32 -31.41 14.59 4.10
C ARG A 32 -32.77 14.36 3.45
N GLN A 33 -33.82 14.41 4.25
CA GLN A 33 -35.17 14.09 3.81
C GLN A 33 -36.15 15.19 4.20
N ARG A 34 -37.24 15.30 3.44
CA ARG A 34 -38.41 16.12 3.77
C ARG A 34 -39.68 15.35 3.42
N THR A 35 -40.81 15.78 3.94
CA THR A 35 -42.11 15.11 3.75
C THR A 35 -43.12 16.05 3.11
N LEU A 36 -44.09 15.46 2.40
CA LEU A 36 -45.24 16.19 1.90
C LEU A 36 -46.22 16.46 3.05
N LYS A 37 -46.57 17.71 3.26
CA LYS A 37 -47.57 18.15 4.25
C LYS A 37 -48.97 18.30 3.65
N SER A 38 -49.11 18.45 2.34
CA SER A 38 -50.41 18.48 1.66
C SER A 38 -51.02 17.08 1.50
N PRO A 39 -52.35 16.95 1.44
CA PRO A 39 -53.01 15.66 1.18
C PRO A 39 -52.57 15.08 -0.17
N VAL A 40 -52.26 13.79 -0.21
CA VAL A 40 -51.80 13.04 -1.41
C VAL A 40 -52.82 13.09 -2.56
N GLU A 41 -54.09 13.34 -2.26
CA GLU A 41 -55.22 13.33 -3.20
C GLU A 41 -55.31 14.57 -4.13
N LEU A 42 -54.45 15.58 -3.98
CA LEU A 42 -54.61 16.89 -4.66
C LEU A 42 -53.72 17.11 -5.89
N GLY A 43 -52.95 16.12 -6.32
CA GLY A 43 -52.13 16.18 -7.52
C GLY A 43 -50.79 15.48 -7.36
N ASP A 44 -50.25 15.02 -8.48
CA ASP A 44 -48.96 14.33 -8.59
C ASP A 44 -47.81 15.27 -8.17
N CYS A 45 -47.51 15.33 -6.87
CA CYS A 45 -46.41 16.11 -6.35
C CYS A 45 -45.09 15.41 -6.70
N THR A 46 -44.48 15.77 -7.84
CA THR A 46 -43.21 15.23 -8.34
C THR A 46 -41.96 15.87 -7.68
N GLU A 47 -42.12 16.43 -6.50
CA GLU A 47 -41.06 17.15 -5.79
C GLU A 47 -40.07 16.18 -5.12
N GLU A 48 -38.80 16.54 -5.09
CA GLU A 48 -37.75 15.72 -4.47
C GLU A 48 -37.93 15.66 -2.95
N LEU A 49 -38.09 14.45 -2.39
CA LEU A 49 -38.26 14.23 -0.94
C LEU A 49 -36.97 13.80 -0.24
N GLU A 50 -35.95 13.44 -1.01
CA GLU A 50 -34.63 13.02 -0.51
C GLU A 50 -33.54 13.69 -1.33
N GLN A 51 -32.55 14.25 -0.65
CA GLN A 51 -31.37 14.81 -1.29
C GLN A 51 -30.12 14.09 -0.85
N VAL A 52 -29.19 13.94 -1.80
CA VAL A 52 -27.89 13.30 -1.58
C VAL A 52 -26.78 14.29 -1.94
N GLU A 53 -25.86 14.52 -1.01
CA GLU A 53 -24.69 15.37 -1.23
C GLU A 53 -23.40 14.58 -1.02
N LYS A 54 -22.38 14.87 -1.80
CA LYS A 54 -21.04 14.28 -1.62
C LYS A 54 -20.36 14.88 -0.40
N CYS A 55 -19.80 14.04 0.45
CA CYS A 55 -18.91 14.44 1.54
C CYS A 55 -17.48 13.93 1.27
N MET A 56 -16.50 14.76 1.60
CA MET A 56 -15.07 14.43 1.47
C MET A 56 -14.42 14.50 2.84
N LEU A 57 -14.00 13.34 3.34
CA LEU A 57 -13.25 13.16 4.57
C LEU A 57 -11.77 12.90 4.25
N PRO A 58 -10.87 12.94 5.25
CA PRO A 58 -9.47 12.57 5.05
C PRO A 58 -9.32 11.20 4.40
N GLU A 59 -8.30 11.02 3.57
CA GLU A 59 -8.04 9.75 2.87
C GLU A 59 -7.99 8.57 3.84
N CYS A 60 -8.49 7.42 3.37
CA CYS A 60 -8.52 6.22 4.19
C CYS A 60 -7.10 5.70 4.46
N PRO A 61 -6.82 5.17 5.67
CA PRO A 61 -5.55 4.56 5.97
C PRO A 61 -5.31 3.39 5.03
N ILE A 62 -4.13 3.38 4.40
CA ILE A 62 -3.69 2.28 3.55
C ILE A 62 -2.58 1.56 4.29
N ASP A 63 -2.85 0.32 4.68
CA ASP A 63 -1.88 -0.53 5.36
C ASP A 63 -0.79 -1.00 4.40
N CYS A 64 0.39 -1.28 4.97
CA CYS A 64 1.46 -1.90 4.21
C CYS A 64 1.04 -3.26 3.65
N ILE A 65 1.19 -3.45 2.34
CA ILE A 65 1.01 -4.75 1.68
C ILE A 65 2.37 -5.35 1.40
N MET A 66 2.56 -6.60 1.81
CA MET A 66 3.80 -7.34 1.62
C MET A 66 3.55 -8.56 0.74
N SER A 67 4.58 -9.01 0.03
CA SER A 67 4.52 -10.26 -0.72
C SER A 67 4.43 -11.46 0.22
N ASP A 68 4.10 -12.61 -0.36
CA ASP A 68 4.34 -13.88 0.29
C ASP A 68 5.83 -14.04 0.62
N TRP A 69 6.08 -14.84 1.65
CA TRP A 69 7.43 -15.24 2.01
C TRP A 69 8.05 -16.12 0.92
N SER A 70 9.32 -15.88 0.63
CA SER A 70 10.14 -16.84 -0.10
C SER A 70 10.20 -18.17 0.64
N GLU A 71 10.62 -19.21 -0.08
CA GLU A 71 11.06 -20.44 0.56
C GLU A 71 12.21 -20.17 1.54
N TRP A 72 12.33 -21.04 2.54
CA TRP A 72 13.45 -21.02 3.47
C TRP A 72 14.75 -21.37 2.74
N SER A 73 15.78 -20.58 2.94
CA SER A 73 17.13 -20.89 2.47
C SER A 73 17.62 -22.21 3.06
N GLU A 74 18.65 -22.78 2.47
CA GLU A 74 19.40 -23.84 3.13
C GLU A 74 19.99 -23.36 4.46
N CYS A 75 20.32 -24.32 5.33
CA CYS A 75 20.98 -24.03 6.58
C CYS A 75 22.36 -23.42 6.30
N ASN A 76 22.67 -22.28 6.92
CA ASN A 76 23.92 -21.58 6.65
C ASN A 76 25.19 -22.39 7.00
N LYS A 77 25.07 -23.46 7.78
CA LYS A 77 26.15 -24.41 8.09
C LYS A 77 25.91 -25.75 7.41
N SER A 78 26.99 -26.37 6.97
CA SER A 78 27.05 -27.73 6.43
C SER A 78 26.96 -28.82 7.51
N CYS A 79 27.16 -28.46 8.78
CA CYS A 79 27.04 -29.34 9.94
C CYS A 79 26.72 -28.56 11.23
N GLY A 80 26.21 -29.24 12.25
CA GLY A 80 25.91 -28.69 13.56
C GLY A 80 24.69 -27.79 13.59
N LYS A 81 24.69 -26.81 14.51
CA LYS A 81 23.61 -25.84 14.69
C LYS A 81 23.85 -24.61 13.84
N GLY A 82 22.91 -24.27 12.97
CA GLY A 82 22.94 -23.10 12.10
C GLY A 82 21.61 -22.35 12.08
N HIS A 83 21.45 -21.49 11.06
CA HIS A 83 20.20 -20.78 10.79
C HIS A 83 19.84 -20.81 9.31
N THR A 84 18.55 -20.85 9.03
CA THR A 84 17.94 -20.61 7.72
C THR A 84 17.25 -19.24 7.75
N ILE A 85 17.13 -18.62 6.58
CA ILE A 85 16.51 -17.32 6.38
C ILE A 85 15.47 -17.43 5.28
N ARG A 86 14.35 -16.72 5.42
CA ARG A 86 13.44 -16.42 4.32
C ARG A 86 13.19 -14.93 4.24
N THR A 87 12.79 -14.45 3.08
CA THR A 87 12.61 -13.03 2.82
C THR A 87 11.29 -12.77 2.11
N ARG A 88 10.72 -11.59 2.29
CA ARG A 88 9.60 -11.08 1.50
C ARG A 88 9.85 -9.62 1.17
N MET A 89 9.06 -9.06 0.28
CA MET A 89 9.21 -7.67 -0.17
C MET A 89 7.98 -6.86 0.23
N VAL A 90 8.17 -5.54 0.37
CA VAL A 90 7.05 -4.60 0.47
C VAL A 90 6.52 -4.37 -0.95
N ILE A 91 5.24 -4.64 -1.15
CA ILE A 91 4.53 -4.40 -2.41
C ILE A 91 3.97 -2.97 -2.40
N MET A 92 3.45 -2.54 -1.24
CA MET A 92 2.92 -1.19 -1.06
C MET A 92 3.29 -0.68 0.34
N GLU A 93 3.87 0.52 0.37
CA GLU A 93 4.18 1.23 1.61
C GLU A 93 2.90 1.77 2.27
N PRO A 94 2.89 1.89 3.61
CA PRO A 94 1.74 2.43 4.33
C PRO A 94 1.51 3.91 3.99
N GLN A 95 0.24 4.32 3.88
CA GLN A 95 -0.15 5.71 3.60
C GLN A 95 -1.28 6.16 4.52
N PHE A 96 -1.44 7.47 4.67
CA PHE A 96 -2.55 8.10 5.40
C PHE A 96 -2.76 7.56 6.84
N GLY A 97 -1.68 7.20 7.53
CA GLY A 97 -1.74 6.66 8.89
C GLY A 97 -2.04 5.16 8.97
N GLY A 98 -1.95 4.42 7.87
CA GLY A 98 -2.04 2.96 7.87
C GLY A 98 -0.89 2.26 8.59
N ASN A 99 -1.08 0.97 8.86
CA ASN A 99 -0.17 0.15 9.62
C ASN A 99 1.16 -0.07 8.89
N ALA A 100 2.26 0.14 9.61
CA ALA A 100 3.60 -0.06 9.09
C ALA A 100 3.90 -1.51 8.70
N CYS A 101 4.80 -1.69 7.74
CA CYS A 101 5.26 -3.02 7.33
C CYS A 101 5.89 -3.77 8.50
N THR A 102 5.65 -5.08 8.52
CA THR A 102 6.31 -5.99 9.47
C THR A 102 7.66 -6.45 8.90
N GLU A 103 8.37 -7.35 9.59
CA GLU A 103 9.71 -7.78 9.18
C GLU A 103 9.73 -8.37 7.76
N ILE A 104 10.72 -7.95 6.97
CA ILE A 104 10.98 -8.44 5.59
C ILE A 104 11.94 -9.63 5.55
N ILE A 105 12.65 -9.91 6.66
CA ILE A 105 13.61 -11.00 6.79
C ILE A 105 13.27 -11.77 8.05
N GLN A 106 13.09 -13.08 7.91
CA GLN A 106 12.87 -13.96 9.06
C GLN A 106 13.99 -14.98 9.19
N ARG A 107 14.39 -15.27 10.44
CA ARG A 107 15.46 -16.22 10.76
C ARG A 107 14.94 -17.36 11.63
N LYS A 108 15.25 -18.60 11.26
CA LYS A 108 14.91 -19.80 12.04
C LYS A 108 16.15 -20.65 12.31
N LYS A 109 16.20 -21.28 13.50
CA LYS A 109 17.26 -22.24 13.86
C LYS A 109 17.12 -23.52 13.05
N CYS A 110 18.23 -24.03 12.52
CA CYS A 110 18.32 -25.33 11.86
C CYS A 110 19.40 -26.21 12.52
N LYS A 111 19.19 -27.52 12.48
CA LYS A 111 20.15 -28.53 12.90
C LYS A 111 20.45 -29.43 11.71
N VAL A 112 21.72 -29.52 11.36
CA VAL A 112 22.23 -30.40 10.30
C VAL A 112 22.92 -31.58 10.98
N ARG A 113 23.56 -32.46 10.21
CA ARG A 113 24.39 -33.55 10.73
C ARG A 113 25.44 -33.05 11.73
N LYS A 114 25.86 -33.90 12.67
CA LYS A 114 26.97 -33.56 13.59
C LYS A 114 28.25 -33.27 12.81
N CYS A 115 29.01 -32.27 13.24
CA CYS A 115 30.31 -31.97 12.65
C CYS A 115 31.33 -33.02 13.08
N THR A 116 32.20 -33.45 12.16
CA THR A 116 33.39 -34.24 12.52
C THR A 116 34.52 -33.32 12.99
N ARG A 117 35.46 -33.85 13.79
CA ARG A 117 36.67 -33.12 14.19
C ARG A 117 37.45 -32.73 12.92
N GLY A 118 37.53 -31.43 12.62
CA GLY A 118 38.25 -30.86 11.47
C GLY A 118 37.37 -30.08 10.47
N GLN A 119 36.09 -30.43 10.32
CA GLN A 119 35.19 -29.77 9.36
C GLN A 119 34.90 -28.30 9.70
N ALA A 120 34.82 -27.97 10.99
CA ALA A 120 34.59 -26.59 11.43
C ALA A 120 35.68 -25.62 10.92
N ASN A 121 36.94 -26.05 10.90
CA ASN A 121 38.06 -25.24 10.39
C ASN A 121 38.05 -25.13 8.86
N SER A 122 37.62 -26.18 8.15
CA SER A 122 37.52 -26.13 6.68
C SER A 122 36.37 -25.23 6.21
N ASP A 123 35.21 -25.30 6.87
CA ASP A 123 34.05 -24.46 6.54
C ASP A 123 34.36 -22.98 6.79
N GLU A 124 35.08 -22.66 7.87
CA GLU A 124 35.46 -21.29 8.17
C GLU A 124 36.49 -20.74 7.17
N ARG A 125 37.51 -21.52 6.79
CA ARG A 125 38.46 -21.15 5.74
C ARG A 125 37.78 -20.95 4.39
N LYS A 126 36.84 -21.83 4.02
CA LYS A 126 36.06 -21.73 2.77
C LYS A 126 35.22 -20.45 2.76
N ARG A 127 34.51 -20.15 3.86
CA ARG A 127 33.74 -18.90 3.98
C ARG A 127 34.60 -17.64 3.91
N ARG A 128 35.78 -17.63 4.55
CA ARG A 128 36.71 -16.49 4.47
C ARG A 128 37.17 -16.26 3.02
N ARG A 129 37.44 -17.34 2.27
CA ARG A 129 37.80 -17.27 0.84
C ARG A 129 36.65 -16.74 -0.01
N GLU A 130 35.45 -17.29 0.15
CA GLU A 130 34.24 -16.86 -0.57
C GLU A 130 33.88 -15.39 -0.27
N GLN A 131 34.02 -14.94 0.99
CA GLN A 131 33.83 -13.53 1.34
C GLN A 131 34.86 -12.62 0.68
N ARG A 132 36.14 -13.03 0.59
CA ARG A 132 37.19 -12.25 -0.09
C ARG A 132 36.92 -12.15 -1.59
N GLU A 133 36.48 -13.24 -2.22
CA GLU A 133 36.09 -13.25 -3.64
C GLU A 133 34.86 -12.38 -3.90
N LYS A 134 33.81 -12.47 -3.08
CA LYS A 134 32.63 -11.59 -3.17
C LYS A 134 32.94 -10.11 -2.96
N ARG A 135 33.92 -9.77 -2.11
CA ARG A 135 34.40 -8.39 -1.96
C ARG A 135 35.12 -7.92 -3.22
N ARG A 136 36.00 -8.76 -3.80
CA ARG A 136 36.70 -8.46 -5.06
C ARG A 136 35.72 -8.25 -6.22
N SER A 137 34.69 -9.09 -6.33
CA SER A 137 33.68 -8.97 -7.39
C SER A 137 32.77 -7.75 -7.24
N LYS A 138 32.53 -7.28 -6.00
CA LYS A 138 31.78 -6.02 -5.76
C LYS A 138 32.61 -4.80 -6.14
N LEU A 139 33.90 -4.78 -5.83
CA LEU A 139 34.82 -3.70 -6.19
C LEU A 139 35.04 -3.59 -7.71
N GLY A 140 35.18 -4.72 -8.41
CA GLY A 140 35.30 -4.70 -9.88
C GLY A 140 34.00 -4.31 -10.62
N ARG A 141 32.84 -4.33 -9.96
CA ARG A 141 31.55 -3.90 -10.55
C ARG A 141 31.30 -2.40 -10.38
N SER A 142 31.99 -1.74 -9.44
CA SER A 142 31.98 -0.27 -9.32
C SER A 142 32.94 0.45 -10.28
N GLU A 143 33.98 -0.23 -10.76
CA GLU A 143 34.95 0.34 -11.74
C GLU A 143 34.46 0.26 -13.20
N GLY A 144 33.38 -0.47 -13.50
CA GLY A 144 32.80 -0.59 -14.84
C GLY A 144 31.79 0.50 -15.22
N ALA A 145 31.61 1.55 -14.40
CA ALA A 145 30.61 2.59 -14.60
C ALA A 145 31.19 4.02 -14.72
N ALA A 146 32.50 4.16 -14.94
CA ALA A 146 33.13 5.45 -15.13
C ALA A 146 34.28 5.38 -16.14
N GLU A 147 33.98 5.70 -17.41
CA GLU A 147 34.83 6.41 -18.40
C GLU A 147 34.13 6.31 -19.79
N HIS A 148 33.96 7.35 -20.60
CA HIS A 148 34.80 8.54 -20.79
C HIS A 148 34.01 9.83 -21.19
N PRO A 149 34.67 11.00 -21.07
CA PRO A 149 34.19 12.35 -21.31
C PRO A 149 34.61 12.95 -22.68
N GLY A 150 34.00 14.09 -23.03
CA GLY A 150 34.68 15.20 -23.70
C GLY A 150 34.95 15.11 -25.21
N GLN A 151 34.01 15.61 -26.02
CA GLN A 151 34.25 15.94 -27.43
C GLN A 151 34.92 17.32 -27.51
N PHE A 152 36.16 17.35 -28.01
CA PHE A 152 36.93 18.56 -28.32
C PHE A 152 36.48 19.08 -29.69
N GLN A 153 36.02 20.33 -29.78
CA GLN A 153 35.78 21.01 -31.06
C GLN A 153 37.07 21.74 -31.50
N GLU A 154 37.51 21.41 -32.70
CA GLU A 154 38.62 22.03 -33.42
C GLU A 154 38.24 23.43 -33.96
N PHE A 155 39.16 24.39 -33.88
CA PHE A 155 39.17 25.62 -34.69
C PHE A 155 40.45 25.63 -35.53
N PRO A 156 40.40 25.89 -36.85
CA PRO A 156 41.58 26.24 -37.63
C PRO A 156 41.75 27.77 -37.74
N GLN A 157 42.97 28.17 -38.10
CA GLN A 157 43.47 29.54 -38.34
C GLN A 157 42.63 30.36 -39.30
#